data_AF-A0A938V3Y5-F1
#
_entry.id   AF-A0A938V3Y5-F1
#
_cell.length_a   1.000
_cell.length_b   1.000
_cell.length_c   1.000
_cell.angle_alpha   90.00
_cell.angle_beta   90.00
_cell.angle_gamma   90.00
#
_symmetry.space_group_name_H-M   'P 1'
#
loop_
_entity.id
_entity.type
_entity.pdbx_description
1 polymer ?
#
loop_
_entity_poly.entity_id
_entity_poly.type
_entity_poly.pdbx_seq_one_letter_code
_entity_poly.pdbx_strand_id
1 'polypeptide(L)'
;MPGAGRGTVRVVIIGAGEIGSNLARSLSADHDVVIVDIDEHAVSTLGDELDVEIRIGSGADPEVLRSAGLDRTSLFIAVTEADETNMMAVSIASQYLPRDATRIGRIRNRAYLADPALHERFGVDVVINPEGLLADKIRRLLEIPGAHDVLLFEDGRVIVVAFRVRPQGPLAGQTVAKLAEQRNRIGFVIGALLRPPGPGGSRQKVIIPGGNDEIQAGDLAYFVTLRERLDDLCAWVRPDESASRSVLVAGGGETSIRIAEVLSEAGFQTRLMIPKEGQAKEASERLERATVLKGDCAELEDLADMLAEGVDTYVAASKSEAVNVLTAMMARRLGTPRTVTVTQRYDLMR
;
A
#
# COMPACT_ATOMS: atom_id res chain seq x y z
N MET A 1 4.98 -35.43 1.95
CA MET A 1 3.51 -35.46 2.07
C MET A 1 2.94 -34.36 1.19
N PRO A 2 2.40 -34.68 0.00
CA PRO A 2 1.70 -33.70 -0.83
C PRO A 2 0.21 -33.64 -0.46
N GLY A 3 -0.36 -32.43 -0.42
CA GLY A 3 -1.81 -32.21 -0.52
C GLY A 3 -2.61 -32.18 0.79
N ALA A 4 -2.45 -31.13 1.59
CA ALA A 4 -3.60 -30.64 2.36
C ALA A 4 -4.44 -29.79 1.39
N GLY A 5 -5.57 -30.33 0.95
CA GLY A 5 -6.51 -29.60 0.09
C GLY A 5 -6.98 -28.34 0.81
N ARG A 6 -6.57 -27.17 0.32
CA ARG A 6 -7.34 -25.95 0.58
C ARG A 6 -8.60 -26.08 -0.26
N GLY A 7 -9.74 -26.32 0.38
CA GLY A 7 -11.02 -26.31 -0.31
C GLY A 7 -11.21 -24.96 -1.01
N THR A 8 -11.83 -24.98 -2.19
CA THR A 8 -12.25 -23.75 -2.86
C THR A 8 -13.19 -22.99 -1.92
N VAL A 9 -12.88 -21.71 -1.69
CA VAL A 9 -13.68 -20.83 -0.83
C VAL A 9 -14.55 -19.99 -1.75
N ARG A 10 -15.82 -19.78 -1.38
CA ARG A 10 -16.67 -18.83 -2.08
C ARG A 10 -16.49 -17.43 -1.53
N VAL A 11 -16.15 -16.50 -2.41
CA VAL A 11 -15.92 -15.09 -2.11
C VAL A 11 -16.93 -14.23 -2.86
N VAL A 12 -17.63 -13.35 -2.15
CA VAL A 12 -18.51 -12.36 -2.78
C VAL A 12 -17.89 -10.97 -2.61
N ILE A 13 -17.67 -10.30 -3.74
CA ILE A 13 -17.07 -8.96 -3.81
C ILE A 13 -18.13 -7.99 -4.34
N ILE A 14 -18.44 -6.96 -3.56
CA ILE A 14 -19.32 -5.86 -3.93
C ILE A 14 -18.46 -4.66 -4.36
N GLY A 15 -18.60 -4.28 -5.62
CA GLY A 15 -17.81 -3.26 -6.30
C GLY A 15 -16.80 -3.89 -7.27
N ALA A 16 -16.93 -3.58 -8.56
CA ALA A 16 -16.00 -3.93 -9.63
C ALA A 16 -15.05 -2.77 -10.00
N GLY A 17 -14.97 -1.75 -9.15
CA GLY A 17 -13.92 -0.73 -9.24
C GLY A 17 -12.51 -1.31 -9.08
N GLU A 18 -11.50 -0.45 -9.05
CA GLU A 18 -10.09 -0.86 -9.07
C GLU A 18 -9.71 -1.86 -7.97
N ILE A 19 -10.17 -1.62 -6.73
CA ILE A 19 -9.90 -2.51 -5.59
C ILE A 19 -10.57 -3.86 -5.80
N GLY A 20 -11.87 -3.88 -6.11
CA GLY A 20 -12.64 -5.11 -6.27
C GLY A 20 -12.17 -5.96 -7.45
N SER A 21 -11.86 -5.32 -8.58
CA SER A 21 -11.27 -6.00 -9.75
C SER A 21 -9.91 -6.63 -9.43
N ASN A 22 -9.03 -5.95 -8.70
CA ASN A 22 -7.74 -6.50 -8.31
C ASN A 22 -7.87 -7.65 -7.29
N LEU A 23 -8.83 -7.56 -6.37
CA LEU A 23 -9.15 -8.65 -5.46
C LEU A 23 -9.67 -9.87 -6.23
N ALA A 24 -10.58 -9.68 -7.19
CA ALA A 24 -11.06 -10.75 -8.05
C ALA A 24 -9.92 -11.44 -8.79
N ARG A 25 -9.03 -10.68 -9.45
CA ARG A 25 -7.85 -11.24 -10.15
C ARG A 25 -6.94 -12.07 -9.23
N SER A 26 -6.79 -11.63 -7.98
CA SER A 26 -5.91 -12.29 -7.02
C SER A 26 -6.51 -13.56 -6.43
N LEU A 27 -7.85 -13.66 -6.38
CA LEU A 27 -8.56 -14.74 -5.72
C LEU A 27 -9.13 -15.77 -6.71
N SER A 28 -9.48 -15.37 -7.94
CA SER A 28 -10.15 -16.24 -8.92
C SER A 28 -9.33 -17.44 -9.38
N ALA A 29 -8.00 -17.42 -9.17
CA ALA A 29 -7.14 -18.56 -9.51
C ALA A 29 -7.38 -19.79 -8.62
N ASP A 30 -7.77 -19.59 -7.35
CA ASP A 30 -7.86 -20.64 -6.33
C ASP A 30 -9.25 -20.69 -5.65
N HIS A 31 -10.16 -19.76 -5.97
CA HIS A 31 -11.42 -19.54 -5.25
C HIS A 31 -12.60 -19.23 -6.17
N ASP A 32 -13.81 -19.57 -5.72
CA ASP A 32 -15.05 -19.27 -6.44
C ASP A 32 -15.47 -17.82 -6.16
N VAL A 33 -15.18 -16.91 -7.08
CA VAL A 33 -15.42 -15.48 -6.90
C VAL A 33 -16.73 -15.05 -7.57
N VAL A 34 -17.55 -14.30 -6.84
CA VAL A 34 -18.72 -13.59 -7.35
C VAL A 34 -18.46 -12.10 -7.26
N ILE A 35 -18.62 -11.37 -8.35
CA ILE A 35 -18.51 -9.91 -8.42
C ILE A 35 -19.90 -9.31 -8.62
N VAL A 36 -20.23 -8.30 -7.81
CA VAL A 36 -21.48 -7.53 -7.89
C VAL A 36 -21.14 -6.06 -8.16
N ASP A 37 -21.68 -5.45 -9.21
CA ASP A 37 -21.61 -4.00 -9.42
C ASP A 37 -22.84 -3.48 -10.20
N ILE A 38 -23.12 -2.19 -10.10
CA ILE A 38 -24.14 -1.50 -10.89
C ILE A 38 -23.70 -1.26 -12.34
N ASP A 39 -22.39 -1.17 -12.58
CA ASP A 39 -21.81 -0.93 -13.89
C ASP A 39 -21.64 -2.25 -14.65
N GLU A 40 -22.58 -2.51 -15.56
CA GLU A 40 -22.58 -3.67 -16.46
C GLU A 40 -21.29 -3.78 -17.29
N HIS A 41 -20.73 -2.65 -17.73
CA HIS A 41 -19.53 -2.67 -18.56
C HIS A 41 -18.31 -3.10 -17.74
N ALA A 42 -18.18 -2.59 -16.51
CA ALA A 42 -17.09 -2.96 -15.60
C ALA A 42 -17.10 -4.47 -15.30
N VAL A 43 -18.26 -5.02 -14.96
CA VAL A 43 -18.37 -6.45 -14.61
C VAL A 43 -18.25 -7.37 -15.82
N SER A 44 -18.76 -6.97 -16.99
CA SER A 44 -18.61 -7.75 -18.22
C SER A 44 -17.15 -7.84 -18.63
N THR A 45 -16.41 -6.72 -18.59
CA THR A 45 -14.98 -6.70 -18.90
C THR A 45 -14.20 -7.65 -17.97
N LEU A 46 -14.54 -7.64 -16.68
CA LEU A 46 -13.89 -8.52 -15.71
C LEU A 46 -14.25 -10.00 -15.93
N GLY A 47 -15.49 -10.31 -16.30
CA GLY A 47 -15.95 -11.67 -16.62
C GLY A 47 -15.37 -12.21 -17.93
N ASP A 48 -15.02 -11.36 -18.89
CA ASP A 48 -14.29 -11.75 -20.09
C ASP A 48 -12.81 -12.06 -19.78
N GLU A 49 -12.24 -11.40 -18.77
CA GLU A 49 -10.85 -11.59 -18.35
C GLU A 49 -10.65 -12.77 -17.38
N LEU A 50 -11.62 -13.07 -16.53
CA LEU A 50 -11.49 -13.98 -15.39
C LEU A 50 -12.64 -14.97 -15.29
N ASP A 51 -12.36 -16.16 -14.76
CA ASP A 51 -13.38 -17.14 -14.39
C ASP A 51 -14.08 -16.72 -13.08
N VAL A 52 -15.05 -15.81 -13.20
CA VAL A 52 -15.83 -15.26 -12.08
C VAL A 52 -17.31 -15.21 -12.40
N GLU A 53 -18.15 -15.36 -11.38
CA GLU A 53 -19.59 -15.20 -11.51
C GLU A 53 -19.98 -13.72 -11.39
N ILE A 54 -20.74 -13.22 -12.36
CA ILE A 54 -21.15 -11.82 -12.40
C ILE A 54 -22.59 -11.64 -11.94
N ARG A 55 -22.83 -10.56 -11.18
CA ARG A 55 -24.16 -10.04 -10.84
C ARG A 55 -24.21 -8.54 -11.09
N ILE A 56 -25.19 -8.11 -11.87
CA ILE A 56 -25.41 -6.69 -12.15
C ILE A 56 -26.49 -6.18 -11.19
N GLY A 57 -26.18 -5.13 -10.44
CA GLY A 57 -27.11 -4.51 -9.53
C GLY A 57 -26.43 -3.85 -8.33
N SER A 58 -27.24 -3.16 -7.52
CA SER A 58 -26.74 -2.48 -6.34
C SER A 58 -26.34 -3.48 -5.25
N GLY A 59 -25.17 -3.28 -4.66
CA GLY A 59 -24.76 -4.02 -3.46
C GLY A 59 -25.65 -3.78 -2.24
N ALA A 60 -26.50 -2.76 -2.26
CA ALA A 60 -27.50 -2.48 -1.23
C ALA A 60 -28.89 -3.08 -1.56
N ASP A 61 -29.02 -3.84 -2.65
CA ASP A 61 -30.27 -4.52 -3.02
C ASP A 61 -30.30 -5.96 -2.47
N PRO A 62 -31.24 -6.30 -1.56
CA PRO A 62 -31.36 -7.65 -1.03
C PRO A 62 -31.57 -8.74 -2.07
N GLU A 63 -32.27 -8.49 -3.17
CA GLU A 63 -32.48 -9.50 -4.23
C GLU A 63 -31.19 -9.82 -4.95
N VAL A 64 -30.43 -8.79 -5.30
CA VAL A 64 -29.12 -8.92 -5.94
C VAL A 64 -28.16 -9.69 -5.04
N LEU A 65 -28.09 -9.31 -3.77
CA LEU A 65 -27.26 -10.00 -2.79
C LEU A 65 -27.67 -11.47 -2.61
N ARG A 66 -28.97 -11.79 -2.47
CA ARG A 66 -29.43 -13.19 -2.38
C ARG A 66 -29.06 -13.99 -3.63
N SER A 67 -29.14 -13.40 -4.81
CA SER A 67 -28.76 -14.04 -6.07
C SER A 67 -27.26 -14.35 -6.18
N ALA A 68 -26.41 -13.71 -5.35
CA ALA A 68 -24.96 -13.95 -5.30
C ALA A 68 -24.58 -15.24 -4.53
N GLY A 69 -25.54 -15.90 -3.88
CA GLY A 69 -25.32 -17.16 -3.15
C GLY A 69 -24.60 -16.96 -1.82
N LEU A 70 -25.09 -16.04 -0.99
CA LEU A 70 -24.52 -15.69 0.31
C LEU A 70 -24.51 -16.83 1.33
N ASP A 71 -25.46 -17.76 1.23
CA ASP A 71 -25.66 -18.89 2.13
C ASP A 71 -24.47 -19.85 2.24
N ARG A 72 -23.58 -19.82 1.24
CA ARG A 72 -22.35 -20.62 1.17
C ARG A 72 -21.08 -19.77 1.04
N THR A 73 -21.17 -18.46 1.30
CA THR A 73 -20.05 -17.53 1.19
C THR A 73 -19.25 -17.49 2.49
N SER A 74 -17.95 -17.78 2.43
CA SER A 74 -17.07 -17.70 3.61
C SER A 74 -16.40 -16.33 3.75
N LEU A 75 -16.35 -15.55 2.66
CA LEU A 75 -15.73 -14.23 2.66
C LEU A 75 -16.59 -13.25 1.85
N PHE A 76 -17.08 -12.21 2.51
CA PHE A 76 -17.87 -11.14 1.90
C PHE A 76 -17.08 -9.83 1.99
N ILE A 77 -16.88 -9.15 0.86
CA ILE A 77 -16.05 -7.96 0.77
C ILE A 77 -16.84 -6.85 0.09
N ALA A 78 -17.08 -5.73 0.78
CA ALA A 78 -17.73 -4.55 0.20
C ALA A 78 -16.73 -3.39 0.03
N VAL A 79 -16.40 -3.07 -1.22
CA VAL A 79 -15.30 -2.17 -1.61
C VAL A 79 -15.73 -1.15 -2.69
N THR A 80 -17.01 -0.79 -2.71
CA THR A 80 -17.53 0.28 -3.59
C THR A 80 -16.97 1.65 -3.16
N GLU A 81 -17.22 2.67 -3.99
CA GLU A 81 -16.86 4.06 -3.67
C GLU A 81 -17.76 4.71 -2.60
N ALA A 82 -18.90 4.12 -2.24
CA ALA A 82 -19.78 4.67 -1.21
C ALA A 82 -19.67 3.87 0.09
N ASP A 83 -19.22 4.51 1.17
CA ASP A 83 -19.09 3.87 2.48
C ASP A 83 -20.46 3.41 3.00
N GLU A 84 -21.52 4.20 2.76
CA GLU A 84 -22.90 3.86 3.10
C GLU A 84 -23.36 2.58 2.39
N THR A 85 -23.04 2.44 1.10
CA THR A 85 -23.33 1.22 0.34
C THR A 85 -22.55 0.04 0.89
N ASN A 86 -21.27 0.23 1.25
CA ASN A 86 -20.45 -0.85 1.81
C ASN A 86 -21.00 -1.35 3.16
N MET A 87 -21.33 -0.44 4.07
CA MET A 87 -21.93 -0.78 5.37
C MET A 87 -23.32 -1.40 5.22
N MET A 88 -24.15 -0.87 4.32
CA MET A 88 -25.48 -1.42 4.06
C MET A 88 -25.41 -2.82 3.43
N ALA A 89 -24.52 -3.03 2.47
CA ALA A 89 -24.31 -4.32 1.83
C ALA A 89 -23.91 -5.39 2.85
N VAL A 90 -22.97 -5.07 3.74
CA VAL A 90 -22.55 -5.97 4.83
C VAL A 90 -23.71 -6.26 5.78
N SER A 91 -24.46 -5.24 6.18
CA SER A 91 -25.61 -5.39 7.09
C SER A 91 -26.70 -6.29 6.50
N ILE A 92 -27.06 -6.09 5.24
CA ILE A 92 -28.03 -6.96 4.54
C ILE A 92 -27.46 -8.38 4.42
N ALA A 93 -26.20 -8.52 3.97
CA ALA A 93 -25.59 -9.82 3.76
C ALA A 93 -25.45 -10.62 5.06
N SER A 94 -25.20 -9.96 6.19
CA SER A 94 -25.02 -10.59 7.50
C SER A 94 -26.22 -11.45 7.96
N GLN A 95 -27.41 -11.19 7.41
CA GLN A 95 -28.62 -11.96 7.70
C GLN A 95 -28.65 -13.32 6.97
N TYR A 96 -27.87 -13.47 5.91
CA TYR A 96 -27.86 -14.64 5.03
C TYR A 96 -26.53 -15.39 5.02
N LEU A 97 -25.44 -14.74 5.43
CA LEU A 97 -24.11 -15.35 5.50
C LEU A 97 -24.02 -16.43 6.60
N PRO A 98 -23.20 -17.48 6.40
CA PRO A 98 -22.77 -18.38 7.45
C PRO A 98 -22.21 -17.63 8.66
N ARG A 99 -22.37 -18.20 9.86
CA ARG A 99 -21.91 -17.57 11.11
C ARG A 99 -20.40 -17.37 11.20
N ASP A 100 -19.65 -18.21 10.49
CA ASP A 100 -18.19 -18.21 10.41
C ASP A 100 -17.66 -17.43 9.18
N ALA A 101 -18.55 -16.81 8.40
CA ALA A 101 -18.15 -15.98 7.28
C ALA A 101 -17.52 -14.67 7.76
N THR A 102 -16.40 -14.30 7.15
CA THR A 102 -15.73 -13.03 7.43
C THR A 102 -16.35 -11.92 6.56
N ARG A 103 -16.72 -10.80 7.20
CA ARG A 103 -17.33 -9.65 6.54
C ARG A 103 -16.37 -8.45 6.56
N ILE A 104 -15.93 -8.05 5.38
CA ILE A 104 -14.98 -6.95 5.19
C ILE A 104 -15.70 -5.76 4.56
N GLY A 105 -15.56 -4.58 5.16
CA GLY A 105 -16.12 -3.33 4.64
C GLY A 105 -15.06 -2.26 4.44
N ARG A 106 -15.00 -1.66 3.26
CA ARG A 106 -14.22 -0.44 3.04
C ARG A 106 -14.97 0.75 3.65
N ILE A 107 -14.28 1.47 4.53
CA ILE A 107 -14.78 2.70 5.16
C ILE A 107 -13.68 3.76 5.07
N ARG A 108 -13.97 4.89 4.41
CA ARG A 108 -13.04 6.01 4.26
C ARG A 108 -13.40 7.18 5.16
N ASN A 109 -14.69 7.41 5.37
CA ASN A 109 -15.22 8.52 6.13
C ASN A 109 -14.72 8.46 7.58
N ARG A 110 -14.05 9.52 8.01
CA ARG A 110 -13.46 9.62 9.36
C ARG A 110 -14.50 9.53 10.46
N ALA A 111 -15.70 10.06 10.27
CA ALA A 111 -16.76 9.99 11.26
C ALA A 111 -17.20 8.54 11.51
N TYR A 112 -17.24 7.71 10.46
CA TYR A 112 -17.58 6.29 10.59
C TYR A 112 -16.42 5.47 11.17
N LEU A 113 -15.18 5.82 10.84
CA LEU A 113 -13.99 5.18 11.40
C LEU A 113 -13.76 5.49 12.89
N ALA A 114 -14.14 6.69 13.33
CA ALA A 114 -13.98 7.13 14.72
C ALA A 114 -14.95 6.44 15.69
N ASP A 115 -16.00 5.77 15.19
CA ASP A 115 -16.98 5.05 15.99
C ASP A 115 -16.96 3.54 15.66
N PRO A 116 -16.15 2.74 16.39
CA PRO A 116 -16.14 1.28 16.25
C PRO A 116 -17.49 0.61 16.43
N ALA A 117 -18.28 1.09 17.39
CA ALA A 117 -19.59 0.52 17.67
C ALA A 117 -20.56 0.71 16.49
N LEU A 118 -20.37 1.76 15.68
CA LEU A 118 -21.18 1.96 14.48
C LEU A 118 -20.99 0.81 13.48
N HIS A 119 -19.76 0.55 13.04
CA HIS A 119 -19.54 -0.45 12.00
C HIS A 119 -19.71 -1.89 12.51
N GLU A 120 -19.45 -2.16 13.79
CA GLU A 120 -19.82 -3.42 14.43
C GLU A 120 -21.34 -3.65 14.38
N ARG A 121 -22.16 -2.61 14.61
CA ARG A 121 -23.63 -2.69 14.49
C ARG A 121 -24.11 -2.94 13.06
N PHE A 122 -23.36 -2.52 12.04
CA PHE A 122 -23.60 -2.90 10.65
C PHE A 122 -23.07 -4.30 10.30
N GLY A 123 -22.45 -5.00 11.26
CA GLY A 123 -21.97 -6.37 11.07
C GLY A 123 -20.64 -6.46 10.32
N VAL A 124 -19.84 -5.39 10.29
CA VAL A 124 -18.51 -5.40 9.68
C VAL A 124 -17.50 -6.01 10.65
N ASP A 125 -16.91 -7.16 10.29
CA ASP A 125 -15.88 -7.82 11.11
C ASP A 125 -14.51 -7.15 10.95
N VAL A 126 -14.20 -6.73 9.72
CA VAL A 126 -12.92 -6.11 9.38
C VAL A 126 -13.17 -4.85 8.55
N VAL A 127 -12.73 -3.71 9.08
CA VAL A 127 -12.74 -2.45 8.35
C VAL A 127 -11.43 -2.27 7.61
N ILE A 128 -11.51 -1.89 6.33
CA ILE A 128 -10.35 -1.49 5.53
C ILE A 128 -10.46 -0.02 5.16
N ASN A 129 -9.42 0.75 5.49
CA ASN A 129 -9.20 2.11 4.99
C ASN A 129 -7.91 2.13 4.14
N PRO A 130 -8.02 2.01 2.81
CA PRO A 130 -6.86 1.98 1.92
C PRO A 130 -5.96 3.21 2.05
N GLU A 131 -6.55 4.40 2.17
CA GLU A 131 -5.84 5.67 2.27
C GLU A 131 -5.01 5.72 3.57
N GLY A 132 -5.58 5.24 4.68
CA GLY A 132 -4.88 5.09 5.95
C GLY A 132 -3.75 4.06 5.91
N LEU A 133 -3.98 2.90 5.29
CA LEU A 133 -2.96 1.87 5.12
C LEU A 133 -1.78 2.34 4.25
N LEU A 134 -2.06 3.07 3.18
CA LEU A 134 -1.04 3.65 2.32
C LEU A 134 -0.24 4.73 3.07
N ALA A 135 -0.91 5.64 3.77
CA ALA A 135 -0.27 6.66 4.57
C ALA A 135 0.64 6.06 5.64
N ASP A 136 0.20 5.01 6.34
CA ASP A 136 1.01 4.30 7.32
C ASP A 136 2.19 3.56 6.69
N LYS A 137 2.02 2.96 5.50
CA LYS A 137 3.13 2.36 4.74
C LYS A 137 4.19 3.41 4.39
N ILE A 138 3.78 4.58 3.91
CA ILE A 138 4.69 5.70 3.61
C ILE A 138 5.38 6.17 4.90
N ARG A 139 4.65 6.38 6.00
CA ARG A 139 5.25 6.72 7.30
C ARG A 139 6.35 5.75 7.70
N ARG A 140 6.09 4.44 7.69
CA ARG A 140 7.08 3.39 8.02
C ARG A 140 8.31 3.43 7.10
N LEU A 141 8.11 3.68 5.80
CA LEU A 141 9.21 3.84 4.85
C LEU A 141 10.07 5.05 5.17
N LEU A 142 9.48 6.15 5.60
CA LEU A 142 10.16 7.42 5.89
C LEU A 142 10.90 7.38 7.24
N GLU A 143 10.39 6.62 8.21
CA GLU A 143 11.03 6.40 9.52
C GLU A 143 12.34 5.62 9.43
N ILE A 144 12.48 4.73 8.44
CA ILE A 144 13.66 3.87 8.30
C ILE A 144 14.55 4.39 7.15
N PRO A 145 15.76 4.90 7.44
CA PRO A 145 16.66 5.44 6.43
C PRO A 145 17.01 4.43 5.35
N GLY A 146 16.87 4.80 4.08
CA GLY A 146 17.19 3.95 2.92
C GLY A 146 16.31 2.72 2.70
N ALA A 147 15.24 2.55 3.51
CA ALA A 147 14.29 1.47 3.32
C ALA A 147 13.53 1.61 2.00
N HIS A 148 13.38 0.48 1.31
CA HIS A 148 12.59 0.37 0.09
C HIS A 148 11.27 -0.36 0.33
N ASP A 149 11.21 -1.18 1.38
CA ASP A 149 10.00 -1.86 1.83
C ASP A 149 10.10 -2.15 3.33
N VAL A 150 8.97 -2.13 4.03
CA VAL A 150 8.90 -2.36 5.48
C VAL A 150 7.62 -3.11 5.82
N LEU A 151 7.77 -4.28 6.44
CA LEU A 151 6.67 -5.08 6.97
C LEU A 151 6.89 -5.28 8.47
N LEU A 152 5.80 -5.18 9.22
CA LEU A 152 5.79 -5.35 10.67
C LEU A 152 5.03 -6.63 11.00
N PHE A 153 5.58 -7.42 11.91
CA PHE A 153 4.98 -8.64 12.44
C PHE A 153 5.02 -8.59 13.97
N GLU A 154 4.12 -9.32 14.64
CA GLU A 154 4.08 -9.41 16.10
C GLU A 154 4.03 -8.04 16.77
N ASP A 155 3.06 -7.20 16.39
CA ASP A 155 2.91 -5.82 16.87
C ASP A 155 4.17 -4.95 16.69
N GLY A 156 4.97 -5.25 15.65
CA GLY A 156 6.19 -4.52 15.31
C GLY A 156 7.44 -5.02 16.04
N ARG A 157 7.36 -6.09 16.84
CA ARG A 157 8.54 -6.72 17.47
C ARG A 157 9.50 -7.30 16.43
N VAL A 158 8.95 -7.85 15.34
CA VAL A 158 9.71 -8.37 14.21
C VAL A 158 9.49 -7.46 13.01
N ILE A 159 10.59 -7.03 12.39
CA ILE A 159 10.59 -6.12 11.26
C ILE A 159 11.24 -6.85 10.08
N VAL A 160 10.56 -6.82 8.95
CA VAL A 160 11.16 -7.15 7.66
C VAL A 160 11.40 -5.86 6.91
N VAL A 161 12.65 -5.54 6.62
CA VAL A 161 13.06 -4.32 5.92
C VAL A 161 13.88 -4.66 4.69
N ALA A 162 13.59 -3.98 3.58
CA ALA A 162 14.29 -4.18 2.32
C ALA A 162 15.24 -3.02 2.01
N PHE A 163 16.48 -3.34 1.66
CA PHE A 163 17.48 -2.37 1.23
C PHE A 163 18.01 -2.70 -0.16
N ARG A 164 18.08 -1.71 -1.05
CA ARG A 164 18.79 -1.85 -2.32
C ARG A 164 20.30 -1.98 -2.06
N VAL A 165 20.95 -2.97 -2.65
CA VAL A 165 22.38 -3.20 -2.47
C VAL A 165 23.15 -2.19 -3.32
N ARG A 166 23.95 -1.34 -2.65
CA ARG A 166 24.79 -0.32 -3.31
C ARG A 166 26.09 -0.96 -3.82
N PRO A 167 26.61 -0.58 -5.01
CA PRO A 167 27.85 -1.13 -5.55
C PRO A 167 29.08 -1.04 -4.63
N GLN A 168 29.15 -0.01 -3.79
CA GLN A 168 30.24 0.24 -2.84
C GLN A 168 29.80 0.02 -1.38
N GLY A 169 28.65 -0.64 -1.18
CA GLY A 169 28.11 -0.91 0.15
C GLY A 169 28.67 -2.19 0.79
N PRO A 170 28.44 -2.40 2.10
CA PRO A 170 28.98 -3.54 2.84
C PRO A 170 28.42 -4.91 2.42
N LEU A 171 27.35 -4.92 1.61
CA LEU A 171 26.66 -6.13 1.17
C LEU A 171 27.16 -6.64 -0.18
N ALA A 172 27.60 -5.75 -1.07
CA ALA A 172 27.91 -6.11 -2.46
C ALA A 172 29.13 -7.04 -2.53
N GLY A 173 29.01 -8.11 -3.34
CA GLY A 173 30.07 -9.10 -3.55
C GLY A 173 30.35 -10.00 -2.33
N GLN A 174 29.53 -9.93 -1.28
CA GLN A 174 29.64 -10.82 -0.12
C GLN A 174 28.69 -12.01 -0.26
N THR A 175 29.11 -13.15 0.27
CA THR A 175 28.21 -14.30 0.43
C THR A 175 27.36 -14.15 1.68
N VAL A 176 26.18 -14.76 1.68
CA VAL A 176 25.27 -14.72 2.84
C VAL A 176 25.91 -15.34 4.08
N ALA A 177 26.71 -16.41 3.92
CA ALA A 177 27.45 -17.02 5.03
C ALA A 177 28.44 -16.04 5.68
N LYS A 178 29.18 -15.27 4.87
CA LYS A 178 30.13 -14.29 5.39
C LYS A 178 29.43 -13.13 6.10
N LEU A 179 28.29 -12.67 5.57
CA LEU A 179 27.49 -11.64 6.25
C LEU A 179 26.86 -12.16 7.54
N ALA A 180 26.50 -13.45 7.61
CA ALA A 180 25.97 -14.07 8.81
C ALA A 180 26.97 -14.05 9.99
N GLU A 181 28.27 -13.89 9.75
CA GLU A 181 29.26 -13.65 10.83
C GLU A 181 28.97 -12.37 11.61
N GLN A 182 28.34 -11.37 10.99
CA GLN A 182 27.90 -10.14 11.66
C GLN A 182 26.60 -10.31 12.44
N ARG A 183 25.89 -11.45 12.29
CA ARG A 183 24.56 -11.68 12.87
C ARG A 183 24.55 -11.53 14.39
N ASN A 184 25.58 -12.01 15.09
CA ASN A 184 25.63 -11.91 16.55
C ASN A 184 25.79 -10.46 17.04
N ARG A 185 26.37 -9.59 16.21
CA ARG A 185 26.58 -8.17 16.53
C ARG A 185 25.38 -7.32 16.14
N ILE A 186 24.83 -7.55 14.94
CA ILE A 186 23.81 -6.68 14.32
C ILE A 186 22.39 -7.26 14.46
N GLY A 187 22.25 -8.58 14.58
CA GLY A 187 20.96 -9.23 14.86
C GLY A 187 20.00 -9.31 13.68
N PHE A 188 20.39 -9.94 12.55
CA PHE A 188 19.52 -10.06 11.37
C PHE A 188 19.56 -11.47 10.73
N VAL A 189 18.59 -11.73 9.85
CA VAL A 189 18.58 -12.84 8.88
C VAL A 189 18.22 -12.27 7.51
N ILE A 190 18.87 -12.73 6.44
CA ILE A 190 18.47 -12.37 5.08
C ILE A 190 17.40 -13.38 4.64
N GLY A 191 16.15 -12.91 4.48
CA GLY A 191 15.02 -13.76 4.15
C GLY A 191 14.84 -13.98 2.64
N ALA A 192 15.16 -12.98 1.83
CA ALA A 192 15.06 -13.05 0.37
C ALA A 192 15.98 -12.02 -0.30
N LEU A 193 16.38 -12.31 -1.54
CA LEU A 193 17.00 -11.34 -2.46
C LEU A 193 16.12 -11.23 -3.71
N LEU A 194 15.74 -10.01 -4.09
CA LEU A 194 15.11 -9.75 -5.38
C LEU A 194 16.15 -9.15 -6.32
N ARG A 195 16.61 -9.96 -7.28
CA ARG A 195 17.59 -9.53 -8.27
C ARG A 195 16.89 -8.93 -9.48
N PRO A 196 17.19 -7.67 -9.86
CA PRO A 196 16.61 -7.07 -11.06
C PRO A 196 16.98 -7.89 -12.32
N PRO A 197 16.21 -7.75 -13.41
CA PRO A 197 16.51 -8.45 -14.65
C PRO A 197 17.91 -8.05 -15.17
N GLY A 198 18.72 -9.04 -15.52
CA GLY A 198 19.99 -8.79 -16.21
C GLY A 198 19.80 -8.45 -17.69
N PRO A 199 20.88 -8.15 -18.42
CA PRO A 199 20.83 -7.95 -19.87
C PRO A 199 20.21 -9.18 -20.56
N GLY A 200 19.06 -9.01 -21.21
CA GLY A 200 18.31 -10.10 -21.87
C GLY A 200 17.29 -10.84 -21.00
N GLY A 201 17.16 -10.48 -19.71
CA GLY A 201 16.10 -10.98 -18.83
C GLY A 201 14.89 -10.03 -18.82
N SER A 202 13.69 -10.60 -18.80
CA SER A 202 12.43 -9.83 -18.75
C SER A 202 11.77 -9.81 -17.37
N ARG A 203 12.29 -10.57 -16.40
CA ARG A 203 11.71 -10.69 -15.05
C ARG A 203 12.75 -10.60 -13.95
N GLN A 204 12.34 -9.98 -12.85
CA GLN A 204 13.04 -9.99 -11.57
C GLN A 204 13.09 -11.42 -11.02
N LYS A 205 14.25 -11.82 -10.47
CA LYS A 205 14.44 -13.16 -9.89
C LYS A 205 14.34 -13.08 -8.37
N VAL A 206 13.46 -13.89 -7.79
CA VAL A 206 13.39 -14.12 -6.34
C VAL A 206 14.38 -15.22 -5.97
N ILE A 207 15.25 -14.95 -5.00
CA ILE A 207 16.24 -15.90 -4.49
C ILE A 207 16.00 -16.09 -2.99
N ILE A 208 15.77 -17.33 -2.57
CA ILE A 208 15.80 -17.72 -1.16
C ILE A 208 17.26 -18.06 -0.83
N PRO A 209 17.97 -17.24 -0.04
CA PRO A 209 19.41 -17.34 0.09
C PRO A 209 19.85 -18.57 0.89
N GLY A 210 20.74 -19.36 0.30
CA GLY A 210 21.67 -20.24 0.99
C GLY A 210 22.99 -19.53 1.31
N GLY A 211 23.85 -20.19 2.10
CA GLY A 211 25.11 -19.57 2.57
C GLY A 211 26.08 -19.18 1.44
N ASN A 212 26.06 -19.88 0.32
CA ASN A 212 26.95 -19.64 -0.82
C ASN A 212 26.41 -18.59 -1.81
N ASP A 213 25.16 -18.14 -1.64
CA ASP A 213 24.60 -17.12 -2.53
C ASP A 213 25.34 -15.80 -2.34
N GLU A 214 25.80 -15.24 -3.44
CA GLU A 214 26.47 -13.95 -3.49
C GLU A 214 25.44 -12.83 -3.72
N ILE A 215 25.52 -11.80 -2.88
CA ILE A 215 24.68 -10.61 -2.96
C ILE A 215 25.30 -9.64 -3.98
N GLN A 216 24.52 -9.27 -4.99
CA GLN A 216 24.97 -8.42 -6.08
C GLN A 216 24.51 -6.99 -5.91
N ALA A 217 25.29 -6.04 -6.44
CA ALA A 217 24.87 -4.66 -6.55
C ALA A 217 23.56 -4.57 -7.34
N GLY A 218 22.61 -3.78 -6.84
CA GLY A 218 21.28 -3.66 -7.42
C GLY A 218 20.27 -4.68 -6.89
N ASP A 219 20.67 -5.75 -6.18
CA ASP A 219 19.72 -6.62 -5.50
C ASP A 219 18.89 -5.82 -4.49
N LEU A 220 17.63 -6.20 -4.28
CA LEU A 220 16.84 -5.75 -3.15
C LEU A 220 16.88 -6.84 -2.08
N ALA A 221 17.63 -6.61 -1.00
CA ALA A 221 17.83 -7.58 0.07
C ALA A 221 16.83 -7.36 1.20
N TYR A 222 16.02 -8.37 1.50
CA TYR A 222 15.06 -8.38 2.61
C TYR A 222 15.72 -8.95 3.86
N PHE A 223 15.85 -8.10 4.88
CA PHE A 223 16.36 -8.44 6.19
C PHE A 223 15.20 -8.64 7.16
N VAL A 224 15.24 -9.71 7.94
CA VAL A 224 14.40 -9.94 9.11
C VAL A 224 15.22 -9.58 10.34
N THR A 225 14.73 -8.66 11.16
CA THR A 225 15.40 -8.17 12.38
C THR A 225 14.38 -7.92 13.49
N LEU A 226 14.87 -7.78 14.72
CA LEU A 226 14.06 -7.32 15.85
C LEU A 226 14.04 -5.79 15.91
N ARG A 227 12.98 -5.19 16.45
CA ARG A 227 12.86 -3.74 16.58
C ARG A 227 14.08 -3.09 17.24
N GLU A 228 14.55 -3.68 18.34
CA GLU A 228 15.71 -3.22 19.12
C GLU A 228 17.06 -3.30 18.38
N ARG A 229 17.12 -4.04 17.26
CA ARG A 229 18.31 -4.21 16.43
C ARG A 229 18.25 -3.46 15.11
N LEU A 230 17.15 -2.76 14.84
CA LEU A 230 16.96 -2.08 13.57
C LEU A 230 17.99 -0.96 13.37
N ASP A 231 18.28 -0.18 14.42
CA ASP A 231 19.20 0.96 14.30
C ASP A 231 20.63 0.49 14.01
N ASP A 232 21.08 -0.60 14.64
CA ASP A 232 22.36 -1.25 14.34
C ASP A 232 22.43 -1.72 12.87
N LEU A 233 21.34 -2.31 12.37
CA LEU A 233 21.23 -2.75 10.98
C LEU A 233 21.28 -1.56 10.01
N CYS A 234 20.55 -0.49 10.31
CA CYS A 234 20.53 0.72 9.49
C CYS A 234 21.91 1.39 9.47
N ALA A 235 22.55 1.56 10.62
CA ALA A 235 23.89 2.13 10.73
C ALA A 235 24.92 1.34 9.93
N TRP A 236 24.77 0.01 9.83
CA TRP A 236 25.65 -0.81 9.02
C TRP A 236 25.34 -0.71 7.52
N VAL A 237 24.09 -0.90 7.11
CA VAL A 237 23.72 -0.98 5.68
C VAL A 237 23.63 0.40 5.01
N ARG A 238 23.32 1.43 5.80
CA ARG A 238 23.03 2.82 5.42
C ARG A 238 23.66 3.85 6.37
N PRO A 239 24.99 3.84 6.57
CA PRO A 239 25.66 4.80 7.44
C PRO A 239 25.51 6.26 7.00
N ASP A 240 25.30 6.50 5.69
CA ASP A 240 25.24 7.84 5.10
C ASP A 240 23.81 8.37 4.92
N GLU A 241 22.78 7.60 5.28
CA GLU A 241 21.39 8.02 5.14
C GLU A 241 20.78 8.36 6.51
N SER A 242 20.13 9.51 6.58
CA SER A 242 19.33 9.93 7.74
C SER A 242 17.85 9.70 7.50
N ALA A 243 17.08 9.58 8.58
CA ALA A 243 15.62 9.55 8.49
C ALA A 243 15.11 10.87 7.92
N SER A 244 14.03 10.81 7.13
CA SER A 244 13.40 12.00 6.58
C SER A 244 12.85 12.86 7.71
N ARG A 245 13.03 14.18 7.66
CA ARG A 245 12.41 15.12 8.62
C ARG A 245 11.41 16.03 7.94
N SER A 246 11.76 16.52 6.75
CA SER A 246 10.94 17.40 5.92
C SER A 246 10.32 16.64 4.75
N VAL A 247 9.01 16.75 4.59
CA VAL A 247 8.25 16.04 3.56
C VAL A 247 7.35 17.00 2.81
N LEU A 248 7.45 17.01 1.48
CA LEU A 248 6.51 17.68 0.59
C LEU A 248 5.60 16.63 -0.04
N VAL A 249 4.31 16.68 0.27
CA VAL A 249 3.28 15.83 -0.34
C VAL A 249 2.58 16.64 -1.43
N ALA A 250 2.44 16.09 -2.63
CA ALA A 250 1.75 16.75 -3.74
C ALA A 250 0.49 15.98 -4.13
N GLY A 251 -0.65 16.69 -4.15
CA GLY A 251 -1.95 16.16 -4.55
C GLY A 251 -3.09 16.77 -3.74
N GLY A 252 -4.28 16.88 -4.34
CA GLY A 252 -5.48 17.45 -3.70
C GLY A 252 -6.60 16.45 -3.41
N GLY A 253 -6.28 15.17 -3.19
CA GLY A 253 -7.25 14.12 -2.92
C GLY A 253 -7.22 13.64 -1.48
N GLU A 254 -8.16 12.78 -1.11
CA GLU A 254 -8.20 12.20 0.25
C GLU A 254 -6.91 11.42 0.57
N THR A 255 -6.31 10.74 -0.42
CA THR A 255 -5.02 10.07 -0.27
C THR A 255 -3.90 11.01 0.17
N SER A 256 -3.71 12.13 -0.52
CA SER A 256 -2.62 13.07 -0.20
C SER A 256 -2.87 13.79 1.12
N ILE A 257 -4.13 14.14 1.42
CA ILE A 257 -4.54 14.71 2.71
C ILE A 257 -4.24 13.72 3.84
N ARG A 258 -4.63 12.45 3.68
CA ARG A 258 -4.40 11.41 4.70
C ARG A 258 -2.92 11.11 4.90
N ILE A 259 -2.13 11.08 3.84
CA ILE A 259 -0.66 10.97 3.92
C ILE A 259 -0.10 12.15 4.72
N ALA A 260 -0.49 13.39 4.37
CA ALA A 260 0.01 14.57 5.06
C ALA A 260 -0.36 14.59 6.55
N GLU A 261 -1.59 14.19 6.87
CA GLU A 261 -2.07 14.06 8.25
C GLU A 261 -1.20 13.09 9.05
N VAL A 262 -1.10 11.83 8.61
CA VAL A 262 -0.35 10.77 9.31
C VAL A 262 1.12 11.12 9.47
N LEU A 263 1.75 11.73 8.46
CA LEU A 263 3.14 12.17 8.56
C LEU A 263 3.29 13.34 9.54
N SER A 264 2.40 14.32 9.50
CA SER A 264 2.47 15.46 10.43
C SER A 264 2.23 15.05 11.89
N GLU A 265 1.34 14.09 12.14
CA GLU A 265 1.09 13.50 13.47
C GLU A 265 2.29 12.69 13.97
N ALA A 266 2.99 11.99 13.06
CA ALA A 266 4.22 11.27 13.37
C ALA A 266 5.45 12.19 13.58
N GLY A 267 5.28 13.50 13.46
CA GLY A 267 6.32 14.50 13.76
C GLY A 267 7.18 14.93 12.57
N PHE A 268 6.81 14.54 11.34
CA PHE A 268 7.47 15.05 10.14
C PHE A 268 7.03 16.49 9.86
N GLN A 269 7.98 17.35 9.48
CA GLN A 269 7.71 18.69 8.95
C GLN A 269 7.06 18.57 7.59
N THR A 270 5.73 18.54 7.59
CA THR A 270 4.94 18.15 6.41
C THR A 270 4.31 19.37 5.75
N ARG A 271 4.58 19.54 4.46
CA ARG A 271 3.95 20.52 3.58
C ARG A 271 3.09 19.78 2.56
N LEU A 272 1.84 20.20 2.36
CA LEU A 272 0.91 19.63 1.40
C LEU A 272 0.60 20.65 0.30
N MET A 273 0.94 20.30 -0.94
CA MET A 273 0.74 21.12 -2.13
C MET A 273 -0.52 20.69 -2.87
N ILE A 274 -1.47 21.62 -3.03
CA ILE A 274 -2.78 21.39 -3.65
C ILE A 274 -3.03 22.42 -4.76
N PRO A 275 -3.38 21.99 -5.99
CA PRO A 275 -3.58 22.92 -7.11
C PRO A 275 -4.88 23.74 -6.97
N LYS A 276 -5.95 23.13 -6.44
CA LYS A 276 -7.27 23.77 -6.34
C LYS A 276 -7.44 24.49 -5.01
N GLU A 277 -7.71 25.80 -5.08
CA GLU A 277 -7.84 26.67 -3.92
C GLU A 277 -8.93 26.24 -2.92
N GLY A 278 -10.10 25.84 -3.41
CA GLY A 278 -11.18 25.34 -2.54
C GLY A 278 -10.77 24.09 -1.74
N GLN A 279 -10.07 23.16 -2.39
CA GLN A 279 -9.56 21.96 -1.74
C GLN A 279 -8.42 22.28 -0.77
N ALA A 280 -7.54 23.23 -1.13
CA ALA A 280 -6.47 23.69 -0.26
C ALA A 280 -7.02 24.31 1.03
N LYS A 281 -8.08 25.11 0.92
CA LYS A 281 -8.75 25.71 2.08
C LYS A 281 -9.38 24.64 2.98
N GLU A 282 -10.13 23.70 2.40
CA GLU A 282 -10.74 22.59 3.15
C GLU A 282 -9.67 21.73 3.86
N ALA A 283 -8.59 21.39 3.16
CA ALA A 283 -7.49 20.64 3.75
C ALA A 283 -6.80 21.41 4.89
N SER A 284 -6.63 22.72 4.75
CA SER A 284 -6.05 23.59 5.80
C SER A 284 -6.91 23.64 7.07
N GLU A 285 -8.24 23.60 6.92
CA GLU A 285 -9.16 23.51 8.05
C GLU A 285 -9.11 22.13 8.75
N ARG A 286 -8.76 21.08 8.01
CA ARG A 286 -8.68 19.69 8.52
C ARG A 286 -7.34 19.32 9.13
N LEU A 287 -6.23 19.93 8.68
CA LEU A 287 -4.87 19.55 9.04
C LEU A 287 -4.30 20.49 10.10
N GLU A 288 -4.19 20.01 11.34
CA GLU A 288 -3.71 20.83 12.46
C GLU A 288 -2.19 21.08 12.45
N ARG A 289 -1.40 20.12 11.92
CA ARG A 289 0.06 20.10 12.06
C ARG A 289 0.83 20.18 10.74
N ALA A 290 0.13 20.17 9.61
CA ALA A 290 0.73 20.26 8.27
C ALA A 290 0.47 21.63 7.66
N THR A 291 1.45 22.17 6.93
CA THR A 291 1.25 23.42 6.18
C THR A 291 0.63 23.11 4.83
N VAL A 292 -0.53 23.71 4.51
CA VAL A 292 -1.17 23.56 3.20
C VAL A 292 -0.81 24.73 2.30
N LEU A 293 -0.34 24.42 1.09
CA LEU A 293 0.16 25.37 0.10
C LEU A 293 -0.64 25.21 -1.20
N LYS A 294 -1.02 26.34 -1.81
CA LYS A 294 -1.59 26.35 -3.16
C LYS A 294 -0.45 26.25 -4.17
N GLY A 295 -0.53 25.30 -5.08
CA GLY A 295 0.41 25.15 -6.18
C GLY A 295 0.13 23.90 -6.99
N ASP A 296 0.47 23.91 -8.28
CA ASP A 296 0.37 22.74 -9.14
C ASP A 296 1.73 22.06 -9.32
N CYS A 297 1.86 20.83 -8.83
CA CYS A 297 3.11 20.08 -8.97
C CYS A 297 3.44 19.74 -10.43
N ALA A 298 2.48 19.82 -11.36
CA ALA A 298 2.72 19.66 -12.78
C ALA A 298 3.41 20.89 -13.41
N GLU A 299 3.30 22.06 -12.76
CA GLU A 299 4.01 23.26 -13.15
C GLU A 299 5.42 23.26 -12.55
N LEU A 300 6.44 23.33 -13.41
CA LEU A 300 7.83 23.18 -12.98
C LEU A 300 8.30 24.30 -12.06
N GLU A 301 7.82 25.53 -12.29
CA GLU A 301 8.15 26.70 -11.49
C GLU A 301 7.61 26.54 -10.06
N ASP A 302 6.31 26.23 -9.92
CA ASP A 302 5.69 25.94 -8.64
C ASP A 302 6.43 24.81 -7.89
N LEU A 303 6.74 23.71 -8.57
CA LEU A 303 7.46 22.59 -7.94
C LEU A 303 8.87 22.98 -7.51
N ALA A 304 9.60 23.72 -8.34
CA ALA A 304 10.97 24.16 -8.03
C ALA A 304 11.00 25.10 -6.82
N ASP A 305 10.07 26.06 -6.74
CA ASP A 305 9.96 26.99 -5.62
C ASP A 305 9.69 26.25 -4.30
N MET A 306 8.77 25.28 -4.30
CA MET A 306 8.44 24.51 -3.10
C MET A 306 9.61 23.65 -2.61
N LEU A 307 10.40 23.12 -3.54
CA LEU A 307 11.59 22.30 -3.25
C LEU A 307 12.81 23.13 -2.84
N ALA A 308 12.88 24.40 -3.25
CA ALA A 308 14.00 25.31 -2.93
C ALA A 308 14.15 25.56 -1.42
N GLU A 309 13.07 25.44 -0.65
CA GLU A 309 13.07 25.55 0.81
C GLU A 309 13.74 24.37 1.54
N GLY A 310 14.20 23.34 0.80
CA GLY A 310 14.77 22.13 1.37
C GLY A 310 13.70 21.11 1.74
N VAL A 311 13.79 19.94 1.11
CA VAL A 311 12.88 18.80 1.30
C VAL A 311 13.69 17.51 1.27
N ASP A 312 13.59 16.70 2.31
CA ASP A 312 14.25 15.39 2.36
C ASP A 312 13.50 14.37 1.50
N THR A 313 12.17 14.45 1.49
CA THR A 313 11.31 13.52 0.75
C THR A 313 10.15 14.20 0.04
N TYR A 314 10.03 13.96 -1.26
CA TYR A 314 8.87 14.35 -2.05
C TYR A 314 7.94 13.14 -2.27
N VAL A 315 6.66 13.29 -1.94
CA VAL A 315 5.63 12.26 -2.11
C VAL A 315 4.64 12.71 -3.17
N ALA A 316 4.63 12.03 -4.31
CA ALA A 316 3.70 12.30 -5.40
C ALA A 316 2.44 11.45 -5.25
N ALA A 317 1.33 12.08 -4.86
CA ALA A 317 0.07 11.43 -4.51
C ALA A 317 -1.15 12.10 -5.16
N SER A 318 -1.01 12.54 -6.41
CA SER A 318 -2.13 13.04 -7.22
C SER A 318 -2.98 11.89 -7.76
N LYS A 319 -4.15 12.22 -8.31
CA LYS A 319 -5.02 11.25 -9.02
C LYS A 319 -4.44 10.78 -10.35
N SER A 320 -3.43 11.46 -10.89
CA SER A 320 -2.81 11.11 -12.17
C SER A 320 -1.49 10.39 -11.92
N GLU A 321 -1.41 9.11 -12.30
CA GLU A 321 -0.18 8.33 -12.19
C GLU A 321 0.94 8.92 -13.03
N ALA A 322 0.63 9.39 -14.23
CA ALA A 322 1.60 10.02 -15.13
C ALA A 322 2.22 11.26 -14.48
N VAL A 323 1.38 12.10 -13.85
CA VAL A 323 1.87 13.25 -13.07
C VAL A 323 2.74 12.75 -11.93
N ASN A 324 2.31 11.73 -11.17
CA ASN A 324 3.08 11.27 -10.01
C ASN A 324 4.48 10.77 -10.37
N VAL A 325 4.61 10.03 -11.48
CA VAL A 325 5.92 9.54 -11.96
C VAL A 325 6.78 10.72 -12.43
N LEU A 326 6.23 11.60 -13.27
CA LEU A 326 6.97 12.72 -13.85
C LEU A 326 7.45 13.69 -12.78
N THR A 327 6.58 14.10 -11.85
CA THR A 327 6.94 15.07 -10.81
C THR A 327 7.91 14.46 -9.80
N ALA A 328 7.81 13.17 -9.49
CA ALA A 328 8.80 12.48 -8.67
C ALA A 328 10.18 12.45 -9.35
N MET A 329 10.24 12.18 -10.65
CA MET A 329 11.50 12.25 -11.40
C MET A 329 12.07 13.68 -11.45
N MET A 330 11.21 14.69 -11.64
CA MET A 330 11.61 16.09 -11.61
C MET A 330 12.14 16.51 -10.24
N ALA A 331 11.44 16.19 -9.16
CA ALA A 331 11.90 16.46 -7.79
C ALA A 331 13.26 15.82 -7.52
N ARG A 332 13.47 14.57 -7.96
CA ARG A 332 14.78 13.90 -7.87
C ARG A 332 15.86 14.66 -8.65
N ARG A 333 15.55 15.14 -9.85
CA ARG A 333 16.47 15.92 -10.69
C ARG A 333 16.81 17.29 -10.08
N LEU A 334 15.85 17.90 -9.39
CA LEU A 334 16.00 19.19 -8.69
C LEU A 334 16.71 19.05 -7.33
N GLY A 335 17.11 17.83 -6.94
CA GLY A 335 17.98 17.59 -5.79
C GLY A 335 17.30 17.01 -4.56
N THR A 336 16.01 16.66 -4.62
CA THR A 336 15.35 15.99 -3.50
C THR A 336 16.00 14.63 -3.24
N PRO A 337 16.52 14.36 -2.02
CA PRO A 337 17.26 13.14 -1.70
C PRO A 337 16.45 11.86 -1.85
N ARG A 338 15.13 11.91 -1.64
CA ARG A 338 14.22 10.78 -1.74
C ARG A 338 12.90 11.18 -2.37
N THR A 339 12.34 10.28 -3.18
CA THR A 339 11.03 10.45 -3.78
C THR A 339 10.20 9.20 -3.56
N VAL A 340 8.89 9.38 -3.38
CA VAL A 340 7.91 8.30 -3.24
C VAL A 340 6.78 8.60 -4.22
N THR A 341 6.44 7.63 -5.06
CA THR A 341 5.37 7.75 -6.04
C THR A 341 4.22 6.85 -5.62
N VAL A 342 3.03 7.41 -5.47
CA VAL A 342 1.80 6.64 -5.30
C VAL A 342 1.31 6.22 -6.68
N THR A 343 1.12 4.92 -6.86
CA THR A 343 0.59 4.30 -8.08
C THR A 343 -0.33 3.14 -7.68
N GLN A 344 -1.28 2.83 -8.54
CA GLN A 344 -2.22 1.73 -8.41
C GLN A 344 -1.84 0.56 -9.36
N ARG A 345 -0.90 0.79 -10.26
CA ARG A 345 -0.37 -0.18 -11.22
C ARG A 345 0.73 -1.05 -10.62
N TYR A 346 0.42 -2.32 -10.41
CA TYR A 346 1.37 -3.33 -9.91
C TYR A 346 2.58 -3.55 -10.82
N ASP A 347 2.44 -3.31 -12.13
CA ASP A 347 3.53 -3.46 -13.10
C ASP A 347 4.59 -2.36 -12.99
N LEU A 348 4.20 -1.17 -12.51
CA LEU A 348 5.13 -0.06 -12.26
C LEU A 348 5.85 -0.17 -10.90
N MET A 349 5.40 -1.05 -10.01
CA MET A 349 6.00 -1.25 -8.69
C MET A 349 7.20 -2.22 -8.67
N ARG A 350 7.57 -2.83 -9.81
CA ARG A 350 8.56 -3.92 -9.91
C ARG A 350 9.96 -3.46 -10.32
#